data_AF-A0A2W7R7M6-F1
#
_entry.id   AF-A0A2W7R7M6-F1
#
_cell.length_a   1.000
_cell.length_b   1.000
_cell.length_c   1.000
_cell.angle_alpha   90.00
_cell.angle_beta   90.00
_cell.angle_gamma   90.00
#
_symmetry.space_group_name_H-M   'P 1'
#
loop_
_entity.id
_entity.type
_entity.pdbx_description
1 polymer ?
#
loop_
_entity_poly.entity_id
_entity_poly.type
_entity_poly.pdbx_seq_one_letter_code
_entity_poly.pdbx_strand_id
1 'polypeptide(L)'
;MTLERPNETSPYLISGGLTFEDAAQSYLLDVKEGAYLGILGPVTNSSGVTQQFNVSGGAGGVISFIELQGETGSNVIYTAGENGRVRLRTSVPENSASFVLDGGRLEYSGSGVLELGSLTGTGTLAYELNGAETGTIRLGGFGTSDTVEVLGATIAQVGALTLEKVGAGTLIMTGSNGYSGGTRILGGTLQFGQGSFDSPLVGNVYTGDSEDSGRLAFGYEGDTSYSGVISGAGDLAILDGAVTLSGMNTFTGLTSISEGATLALTGQGRVNQSSGVEVNGALDVSGASSAAVKSISGSGIISVGGASLSLTDSTGSFAGNVTGTGGLSIDAGSLTLTGASDLTGQFGVGDAASLTVGDGETSGWISANVLNYGALTFDRSDGGTYSGRISGTGDITLTGGGSYILTGENSNSGSVTISEGTSVQLGDGGATGRLGGSGPNSGSIANDGTLIINRSSATTYAGVISGGGNLHQIGSGRLTLNGVNSFSGGRASRPASC
;
A
#
# COMPACT_ATOMS: atom_id res chain seq x y z
N MET A 1 2.63 -32.86 36.87
CA MET A 1 2.40 -32.57 38.30
C MET A 1 1.18 -31.67 38.40
N THR A 2 0.26 -31.94 39.33
CA THR A 2 -0.97 -31.13 39.50
C THR A 2 -0.97 -30.53 40.89
N LEU A 3 -1.17 -29.22 40.98
CA LEU A 3 -1.20 -28.45 42.21
C LEU A 3 -2.64 -27.99 42.47
N GLU A 4 -3.22 -28.48 43.56
CA GLU A 4 -4.54 -28.12 44.07
C GLU A 4 -4.38 -27.80 45.57
N ARG A 5 -5.00 -26.71 46.07
CA ARG A 5 -5.22 -26.36 47.51
C ARG A 5 -4.41 -25.24 48.21
N PRO A 6 -3.26 -24.71 47.76
CA PRO A 6 -2.68 -23.48 48.36
C PRO A 6 -3.11 -22.21 47.66
N ASN A 7 -3.27 -21.11 48.38
CA ASN A 7 -3.77 -19.84 47.85
C ASN A 7 -2.73 -18.71 48.03
N GLU A 8 -3.09 -17.47 47.68
CA GLU A 8 -2.20 -16.30 47.83
C GLU A 8 -1.62 -16.13 49.25
N THR A 9 -2.30 -16.61 50.30
CA THR A 9 -1.81 -16.50 51.70
C THR A 9 -0.98 -17.70 52.15
N SER A 10 -0.90 -18.76 51.35
CA SER A 10 -0.08 -19.96 51.63
C SER A 10 0.43 -20.58 50.33
N PRO A 11 1.29 -19.88 49.57
CA PRO A 11 1.68 -20.28 48.21
C PRO A 11 2.65 -21.48 48.16
N TYR A 12 2.64 -22.24 47.05
CA TYR A 12 3.78 -23.10 46.70
C TYR A 12 4.93 -22.24 46.20
N LEU A 13 6.07 -22.24 46.89
CA LEU A 13 7.24 -21.43 46.52
C LEU A 13 8.42 -22.31 46.09
N ILE A 14 9.00 -22.00 44.94
CA ILE A 14 10.22 -22.61 44.41
C ILE A 14 11.31 -21.55 44.42
N SER A 15 12.19 -21.61 45.41
CA SER A 15 13.21 -20.57 45.65
C SER A 15 14.45 -20.66 44.75
N GLY A 16 14.80 -21.86 44.26
CA GLY A 16 16.05 -22.12 43.52
C GLY A 16 15.95 -22.09 42.00
N GLY A 17 14.76 -21.85 41.43
CA GLY A 17 14.50 -22.01 39.99
C GLY A 17 14.10 -23.44 39.61
N LEU A 18 13.82 -23.65 38.33
CA LEU A 18 13.44 -24.93 37.73
C LEU A 18 14.33 -25.22 36.53
N THR A 19 15.01 -26.37 36.52
CA THR A 19 15.87 -26.78 35.40
C THR A 19 15.37 -28.08 34.80
N PHE A 20 15.16 -28.10 33.49
CA PHE A 20 14.75 -29.26 32.71
C PHE A 20 15.89 -29.67 31.78
N GLU A 21 16.54 -30.80 32.08
CA GLU A 21 17.71 -31.31 31.34
C GLU A 21 17.42 -32.63 30.59
N ASP A 22 16.32 -33.31 30.90
CA ASP A 22 16.00 -34.63 30.31
C ASP A 22 15.41 -34.49 28.91
N ALA A 23 16.21 -34.80 27.90
CA ALA A 23 15.86 -34.74 26.49
C ALA A 23 14.77 -35.71 26.03
N ALA A 24 14.28 -36.61 26.89
CA ALA A 24 13.23 -37.57 26.56
C ALA A 24 11.87 -37.25 27.19
N GLN A 25 11.78 -36.26 28.08
CA GLN A 25 10.56 -35.98 28.85
C GLN A 25 10.00 -34.58 28.60
N SER A 26 8.71 -34.55 28.27
CA SER A 26 7.88 -33.34 28.35
C SER A 26 7.13 -33.35 29.67
N TYR A 27 7.37 -32.34 30.49
CA TYR A 27 6.70 -32.13 31.76
C TYR A 27 5.50 -31.20 31.56
N LEU A 28 4.38 -31.61 32.15
CA LEU A 28 3.19 -30.79 32.29
C LEU A 28 2.99 -30.44 33.77
N LEU A 29 2.94 -29.14 34.09
CA LEU A 29 2.57 -28.62 35.39
C LEU A 29 1.22 -27.92 35.32
N ASP A 30 0.21 -28.46 36.00
CA ASP A 30 -1.13 -27.88 36.08
C ASP A 30 -1.34 -27.20 37.45
N VAL A 31 -1.73 -25.93 37.44
CA VAL A 31 -2.09 -25.13 38.63
C VAL A 31 -3.57 -24.77 38.57
N LYS A 32 -4.37 -25.31 39.48
CA LYS A 32 -5.85 -25.24 39.40
C LYS A 32 -6.53 -24.92 40.73
N GLU A 33 -7.83 -24.60 40.69
CA GLU A 33 -8.71 -24.54 41.87
C GLU A 33 -8.22 -23.57 42.98
N GLY A 34 -7.81 -22.36 42.58
CA GLY A 34 -7.30 -21.36 43.52
C GLY A 34 -5.83 -21.55 43.91
N ALA A 35 -5.14 -22.53 43.30
CA ALA A 35 -3.72 -22.77 43.52
C ALA A 35 -2.85 -21.54 43.22
N TYR A 36 -1.87 -21.25 44.08
CA TYR A 36 -0.79 -20.29 43.82
C TYR A 36 0.57 -20.99 43.77
N LEU A 37 1.31 -20.79 42.68
CA LEU A 37 2.69 -21.20 42.49
C LEU A 37 3.59 -19.98 42.23
N GLY A 38 4.60 -19.78 43.07
CA GLY A 38 5.64 -18.76 42.87
C GLY A 38 6.99 -19.42 42.54
N ILE A 39 7.56 -19.09 41.39
CA ILE A 39 8.89 -19.50 40.97
C ILE A 39 9.81 -18.28 41.07
N LEU A 40 10.66 -18.29 42.10
CA LEU A 40 11.49 -17.14 42.47
C LEU A 40 12.85 -17.12 41.75
N GLY A 41 13.31 -18.27 41.27
CA GLY A 41 14.52 -18.40 40.45
C GLY A 41 14.22 -18.56 38.95
N PRO A 42 15.24 -18.74 38.10
CA PRO A 42 15.04 -18.91 36.65
C PRO A 42 14.39 -20.27 36.32
N VAL A 43 13.60 -20.28 35.25
CA VAL A 43 13.20 -21.50 34.55
C VAL A 43 14.16 -21.70 33.38
N THR A 44 14.86 -22.83 33.35
CA THR A 44 15.84 -23.15 32.31
C THR A 44 15.47 -24.48 31.67
N ASN A 45 15.37 -24.50 30.35
CA ASN A 45 15.12 -25.72 29.59
C ASN A 45 16.29 -25.98 28.63
N SER A 46 17.13 -26.94 28.98
CA SER A 46 18.23 -27.43 28.14
C SER A 46 17.92 -28.80 27.51
N SER A 47 16.73 -29.35 27.74
CA SER A 47 16.32 -30.67 27.25
C SER A 47 16.12 -30.74 25.73
N GLY A 48 15.83 -29.60 25.08
CA GLY A 48 15.40 -29.56 23.68
C GLY A 48 13.94 -30.00 23.45
N VAL A 49 13.23 -30.44 24.49
CA VAL A 49 11.80 -30.78 24.46
C VAL A 49 10.97 -29.66 25.07
N THR A 50 9.81 -29.36 24.48
CA THR A 50 8.91 -28.32 24.98
C THR A 50 8.32 -28.71 26.34
N GLN A 51 8.40 -27.78 27.30
CA GLN A 51 7.85 -27.93 28.65
C GLN A 51 6.57 -27.09 28.79
N GLN A 52 5.59 -27.55 29.56
CA GLN A 52 4.27 -26.93 29.64
C GLN A 52 3.84 -26.61 31.06
N PHE A 53 3.36 -25.38 31.24
CA PHE A 53 2.80 -24.86 32.48
C PHE A 53 1.39 -24.35 32.18
N ASN A 54 0.39 -24.94 32.80
CA ASN A 54 -1.01 -24.55 32.65
C ASN A 54 -1.52 -23.97 33.97
N VAL A 55 -2.23 -22.85 33.88
CA VAL A 55 -2.95 -22.26 35.00
C VAL A 55 -4.39 -21.99 34.61
N SER A 56 -5.34 -22.50 35.40
CA SER A 56 -6.77 -22.27 35.19
C SER A 56 -7.45 -22.12 36.55
N GLY A 57 -8.35 -21.17 36.67
CA GLY A 57 -9.08 -20.95 37.93
C GLY A 57 -10.07 -22.07 38.26
N GLY A 58 -10.69 -21.96 39.43
CA GLY A 58 -11.76 -22.85 39.89
C GLY A 58 -13.16 -22.29 39.60
N ALA A 59 -14.18 -23.11 39.85
CA ALA A 59 -15.58 -22.71 39.68
C ALA A 59 -15.94 -21.46 40.49
N GLY A 60 -16.87 -20.64 39.99
CA GLY A 60 -17.33 -19.43 40.68
C GLY A 60 -16.36 -18.25 40.65
N GLY A 61 -15.41 -18.24 39.71
CA GLY A 61 -14.45 -17.14 39.51
C GLY A 61 -13.23 -17.18 40.43
N VAL A 62 -12.92 -18.36 40.99
CA VAL A 62 -11.73 -18.54 41.84
C VAL A 62 -10.48 -18.45 40.98
N ILE A 63 -9.54 -17.59 41.37
CA ILE A 63 -8.36 -17.28 40.57
C ILE A 63 -7.17 -18.16 40.97
N SER A 64 -6.50 -18.75 39.99
CA SER A 64 -5.23 -19.48 40.17
C SER A 64 -4.06 -18.68 39.58
N PHE A 65 -2.86 -18.84 40.17
CA PHE A 65 -1.70 -18.02 39.83
C PHE A 65 -0.43 -18.84 39.59
N ILE A 66 0.30 -18.46 38.56
CA ILE A 66 1.75 -18.72 38.43
C ILE A 66 2.45 -17.37 38.47
N GLU A 67 3.31 -17.13 39.46
CA GLU A 67 4.16 -15.94 39.54
C GLU A 67 5.60 -16.31 39.19
N LEU A 68 6.18 -15.60 38.22
CA LEU A 68 7.55 -15.78 37.72
C LEU A 68 8.36 -14.53 38.08
N GLN A 69 9.41 -14.73 38.88
CA GLN A 69 10.36 -13.65 39.25
C GLN A 69 11.74 -13.83 38.62
N GLY A 70 12.00 -14.93 37.92
CA GLY A 70 13.22 -15.18 37.16
C GLY A 70 12.98 -15.24 35.65
N GLU A 71 13.97 -15.73 34.91
CA GLU A 71 13.83 -16.05 33.48
C GLU A 71 12.73 -17.08 33.24
N THR A 72 12.01 -16.97 32.12
CA THR A 72 10.88 -17.87 31.80
C THR A 72 11.29 -19.12 31.02
N GLY A 73 12.52 -19.14 30.51
CA GLY A 73 13.13 -20.26 29.79
C GLY A 73 12.74 -20.31 28.32
N SER A 74 13.68 -20.74 27.47
CA SER A 74 13.40 -21.05 26.07
C SER A 74 12.59 -22.34 25.92
N ASN A 75 11.76 -22.45 24.88
CA ASN A 75 11.00 -23.68 24.60
C ASN A 75 10.12 -24.14 25.81
N VAL A 76 9.53 -23.17 26.51
CA VAL A 76 8.53 -23.38 27.57
C VAL A 76 7.24 -22.69 27.16
N ILE A 77 6.10 -23.36 27.34
CA ILE A 77 4.77 -22.82 27.07
C ILE A 77 4.05 -22.57 28.39
N TYR A 78 3.59 -21.33 28.59
CA TYR A 78 2.72 -20.95 29.70
C TYR A 78 1.30 -20.68 29.18
N THR A 79 0.35 -21.54 29.55
CA THR A 79 -1.06 -21.42 29.17
C THR A 79 -1.87 -20.84 30.33
N ALA A 80 -2.47 -19.66 30.13
CA ALA A 80 -3.42 -19.07 31.05
C ALA A 80 -4.85 -19.34 30.55
N GLY A 81 -5.51 -20.32 31.15
CA GLY A 81 -6.93 -20.62 30.91
C GLY A 81 -7.87 -19.68 31.67
N GLU A 82 -9.18 -19.88 31.53
CA GLU A 82 -10.21 -19.09 32.22
C GLU A 82 -9.92 -18.93 33.72
N ASN A 83 -9.99 -17.70 34.24
CA ASN A 83 -9.66 -17.33 35.63
C ASN A 83 -8.22 -17.71 36.08
N GLY A 84 -7.37 -18.20 35.19
CA GLY A 84 -5.95 -18.42 35.42
C GLY A 84 -5.14 -17.16 35.15
N ARG A 85 -4.11 -16.92 35.97
CA ARG A 85 -3.21 -15.78 35.84
C ARG A 85 -1.75 -16.19 35.84
N VAL A 86 -0.99 -15.66 34.87
CA VAL A 86 0.47 -15.71 34.87
C VAL A 86 0.96 -14.30 35.18
N ARG A 87 1.78 -14.13 36.22
CA ARG A 87 2.32 -12.83 36.63
C ARG A 87 3.83 -12.80 36.46
N LEU A 88 4.31 -11.81 35.72
CA LEU A 88 5.72 -11.52 35.48
C LEU A 88 6.15 -10.33 36.35
N ARG A 89 7.25 -10.50 37.11
CA ARG A 89 7.79 -9.45 37.99
C ARG A 89 9.11 -8.84 37.52
N THR A 90 9.71 -9.36 36.46
CA THR A 90 10.99 -8.87 35.93
C THR A 90 10.87 -8.55 34.45
N SER A 91 11.57 -7.50 34.00
CA SER A 91 11.85 -7.29 32.58
C SER A 91 12.77 -8.43 32.16
N VAL A 92 12.22 -9.45 31.53
CA VAL A 92 13.01 -10.65 31.24
C VAL A 92 13.85 -10.37 30.00
N PRO A 93 15.18 -10.48 30.07
CA PRO A 93 16.08 -9.89 29.09
C PRO A 93 16.07 -10.58 27.71
N GLU A 94 15.63 -11.84 27.62
CA GLU A 94 15.41 -12.57 26.36
C GLU A 94 14.34 -13.67 26.58
N ASN A 95 13.08 -13.27 26.73
CA ASN A 95 11.98 -14.24 26.86
C ASN A 95 11.76 -14.97 25.53
N SER A 96 12.22 -16.22 25.45
CA SER A 96 11.92 -17.15 24.35
C SER A 96 10.81 -18.13 24.70
N ALA A 97 10.15 -17.96 25.86
CA ALA A 97 8.93 -18.69 26.19
C ALA A 97 7.77 -18.27 25.29
N SER A 98 6.84 -19.20 25.09
CA SER A 98 5.56 -18.95 24.45
C SER A 98 4.46 -18.82 25.51
N PHE A 99 3.58 -17.84 25.33
CA PHE A 99 2.43 -17.61 26.18
C PHE A 99 1.15 -17.81 25.38
N VAL A 100 0.21 -18.56 25.97
CA VAL A 100 -1.10 -18.85 25.36
C VAL A 100 -2.19 -18.36 26.31
N LEU A 101 -2.99 -17.41 25.87
CA LEU A 101 -4.09 -16.82 26.64
C LEU A 101 -5.42 -17.41 26.20
N ASP A 102 -5.86 -18.49 26.86
CA ASP A 102 -7.14 -19.17 26.60
C ASP A 102 -8.23 -18.63 27.55
N GLY A 103 -8.58 -17.35 27.38
CA GLY A 103 -9.49 -16.62 28.27
C GLY A 103 -8.89 -16.18 29.63
N GLY A 104 -7.65 -16.58 29.93
CA GLY A 104 -6.90 -16.16 31.12
C GLY A 104 -6.17 -14.82 30.97
N ARG A 105 -5.31 -14.49 31.93
CA ARG A 105 -4.60 -13.19 32.00
C ARG A 105 -3.09 -13.35 32.18
N LEU A 106 -2.31 -12.61 31.38
CA LEU A 106 -0.90 -12.37 31.61
C LEU A 106 -0.73 -10.97 32.20
N GLU A 107 -0.14 -10.87 33.39
CA GLU A 107 0.07 -9.63 34.14
C GLU A 107 1.55 -9.30 34.21
N TYR A 108 1.91 -8.06 33.88
CA TYR A 108 3.22 -7.50 34.19
C TYR A 108 3.06 -6.25 35.04
N SER A 109 3.78 -6.21 36.16
CA SER A 109 3.86 -5.04 37.05
C SER A 109 5.30 -4.56 37.10
N GLY A 110 5.61 -3.45 36.44
CA GLY A 110 6.95 -2.88 36.41
C GLY A 110 7.10 -1.78 35.35
N SER A 111 8.24 -1.09 35.36
CA SER A 111 8.62 -0.14 34.32
C SER A 111 9.58 -0.79 33.30
N GLY A 112 9.77 -0.13 32.15
CA GLY A 112 10.73 -0.58 31.12
C GLY A 112 10.09 -1.37 29.99
N VAL A 113 10.85 -2.33 29.44
CA VAL A 113 10.41 -3.16 28.32
C VAL A 113 10.03 -4.55 28.83
N LEU A 114 8.78 -4.95 28.60
CA LEU A 114 8.36 -6.33 28.67
C LEU A 114 8.60 -6.98 27.31
N GLU A 115 9.61 -7.83 27.24
CA GLU A 115 9.84 -8.68 26.07
C GLU A 115 9.10 -9.99 26.25
N LEU A 116 8.33 -10.37 25.24
CA LEU A 116 7.68 -11.68 25.16
C LEU A 116 8.16 -12.36 23.87
N GLY A 117 8.35 -13.68 23.94
CA GLY A 117 8.68 -14.50 22.79
C GLY A 117 7.47 -14.58 21.86
N SER A 118 6.71 -15.66 21.99
CA SER A 118 5.44 -15.83 21.28
C SER A 118 4.27 -15.53 22.21
N LEU A 119 3.25 -14.81 21.72
CA LEU A 119 2.00 -14.58 22.47
C LEU A 119 0.78 -14.80 21.57
N THR A 120 -0.10 -15.71 21.98
CA THR A 120 -1.31 -16.07 21.22
C THR A 120 -2.55 -16.17 22.11
N GLY A 121 -3.74 -16.23 21.49
CA GLY A 121 -5.01 -16.48 22.19
C GLY A 121 -5.88 -15.24 22.39
N THR A 122 -6.96 -15.37 23.17
CA THR A 122 -8.07 -14.41 23.29
C THR A 122 -8.24 -13.80 24.69
N GLY A 123 -7.35 -14.09 25.63
CA GLY A 123 -7.43 -13.60 27.02
C GLY A 123 -7.07 -12.12 27.19
N THR A 124 -6.37 -11.76 28.28
CA THR A 124 -5.98 -10.36 28.56
C THR A 124 -4.47 -10.26 28.79
N LEU A 125 -3.82 -9.34 28.07
CA LEU A 125 -2.47 -8.88 28.40
C LEU A 125 -2.60 -7.59 29.20
N ALA A 126 -2.21 -7.63 30.46
CA ALA A 126 -2.31 -6.50 31.37
C ALA A 126 -0.93 -5.97 31.72
N TYR A 127 -0.72 -4.71 31.39
CA TYR A 127 0.47 -3.97 31.78
C TYR A 127 0.08 -2.92 32.80
N GLU A 128 0.48 -3.16 34.05
CA GLU A 128 0.13 -2.31 35.19
C GLU A 128 1.34 -1.41 35.50
N LEU A 129 1.33 -0.19 34.95
CA LEU A 129 2.32 0.85 35.27
C LEU A 129 1.95 1.55 36.58
N ASN A 130 2.97 1.93 37.37
CA ASN A 130 2.76 2.75 38.55
C ASN A 130 2.80 4.24 38.17
N GLY A 131 1.64 4.88 38.03
CA GLY A 131 1.54 6.34 37.88
C GLY A 131 2.00 6.86 36.50
N ALA A 132 3.04 7.70 36.46
CA ALA A 132 3.50 8.43 35.27
C ALA A 132 4.57 7.71 34.44
N GLU A 133 4.83 6.43 34.72
CA GLU A 133 5.84 5.64 34.02
C GLU A 133 5.43 5.34 32.57
N THR A 134 6.41 5.20 31.68
CA THR A 134 6.23 4.67 30.33
C THR A 134 6.64 3.21 30.29
N GLY A 135 5.90 2.40 29.53
CA GLY A 135 6.18 0.99 29.33
C GLY A 135 6.27 0.66 27.85
N THR A 136 7.02 -0.38 27.50
CA THR A 136 7.04 -0.97 26.16
C THR A 136 6.68 -2.44 26.24
N ILE A 137 5.74 -2.90 25.42
CA ILE A 137 5.56 -4.34 25.17
C ILE A 137 6.22 -4.64 23.84
N ARG A 138 7.23 -5.50 23.86
CA ARG A 138 7.89 -6.01 22.66
C ARG A 138 7.37 -7.41 22.36
N LEU A 139 6.71 -7.56 21.21
CA LEU A 139 6.09 -8.78 20.73
C LEU A 139 6.70 -9.23 19.39
N GLY A 140 6.52 -10.50 19.04
CA GLY A 140 6.87 -11.06 17.74
C GLY A 140 8.06 -12.02 17.73
N GLY A 141 8.66 -12.27 18.90
CA GLY A 141 9.67 -13.31 19.15
C GLY A 141 10.97 -13.20 18.34
N PHE A 142 12.02 -13.90 18.78
CA PHE A 142 13.26 -14.13 18.00
C PHE A 142 13.04 -15.16 16.87
N GLY A 143 11.96 -15.00 16.09
CA GLY A 143 11.62 -15.88 14.97
C GLY A 143 12.48 -15.59 13.74
N THR A 144 13.28 -16.56 13.33
CA THR A 144 14.05 -16.60 12.07
C THR A 144 13.21 -17.11 10.89
N SER A 145 11.90 -17.36 11.07
CA SER A 145 10.99 -17.85 10.03
C SER A 145 9.63 -17.15 10.04
N ASP A 146 8.94 -17.20 8.90
CA ASP A 146 7.60 -16.69 8.59
C ASP A 146 6.45 -17.27 9.47
N THR A 147 6.51 -17.11 10.79
CA THR A 147 5.44 -17.53 11.69
C THR A 147 4.34 -16.46 11.75
N VAL A 148 3.07 -16.91 11.72
CA VAL A 148 1.89 -16.05 11.92
C VAL A 148 1.36 -16.24 13.34
N GLU A 149 1.36 -15.18 14.14
CA GLU A 149 0.81 -15.17 15.49
C GLU A 149 -0.50 -14.38 15.53
N VAL A 150 -1.55 -14.95 16.11
CA VAL A 150 -2.84 -14.26 16.27
C VAL A 150 -3.08 -13.91 17.73
N LEU A 151 -3.14 -12.62 18.00
CA LEU A 151 -3.42 -12.03 19.30
C LEU A 151 -4.84 -11.46 19.33
N GLY A 152 -5.77 -12.29 19.80
CA GLY A 152 -7.13 -11.91 20.18
C GLY A 152 -7.24 -11.28 21.56
N ALA A 153 -6.12 -11.17 22.30
CA ALA A 153 -6.14 -10.71 23.67
C ALA A 153 -6.42 -9.21 23.76
N THR A 154 -7.15 -8.80 24.80
CA THR A 154 -7.28 -7.37 25.13
C THR A 154 -6.01 -6.86 25.77
N ILE A 155 -5.39 -5.81 25.22
CA ILE A 155 -4.29 -5.09 25.87
C ILE A 155 -4.90 -4.02 26.78
N ALA A 156 -4.95 -4.30 28.08
CA ALA A 156 -5.47 -3.40 29.11
C ALA A 156 -4.33 -2.65 29.79
N GLN A 157 -4.40 -1.32 29.86
CA GLN A 157 -3.37 -0.48 30.45
C GLN A 157 -3.90 0.58 31.42
N VAL A 158 -3.00 1.04 32.29
CA VAL A 158 -3.05 2.31 33.01
C VAL A 158 -1.74 3.04 32.67
N GLY A 159 -1.75 4.12 31.89
CA GLY A 159 -0.53 4.87 31.49
C GLY A 159 -0.28 4.93 29.98
N ALA A 160 0.92 5.34 29.55
CA ALA A 160 1.31 5.43 28.13
C ALA A 160 2.21 4.24 27.73
N LEU A 161 1.62 3.25 27.07
CA LEU A 161 2.30 2.03 26.62
C LEU A 161 2.63 2.09 25.13
N THR A 162 3.89 1.80 24.79
CA THR A 162 4.33 1.59 23.40
C THR A 162 4.26 0.12 23.04
N LEU A 163 3.69 -0.20 21.88
CA LEU A 163 3.79 -1.54 21.30
C LEU A 163 4.98 -1.58 20.34
N GLU A 164 5.84 -2.57 20.47
CA GLU A 164 6.93 -2.82 19.54
C GLU A 164 6.83 -4.22 18.94
N LYS A 165 6.73 -4.30 17.61
CA LYS A 165 6.83 -5.54 16.85
C LYS A 165 8.27 -5.73 16.38
N VAL A 166 8.87 -6.86 16.73
CA VAL A 166 10.21 -7.30 16.29
C VAL A 166 10.14 -8.66 15.60
N GLY A 167 11.25 -9.10 15.02
CA GLY A 167 11.36 -10.39 14.33
C GLY A 167 10.69 -10.43 12.96
N ALA A 168 11.08 -11.38 12.10
CA ALA A 168 10.65 -11.41 10.70
C ALA A 168 9.18 -11.85 10.48
N GLY A 169 8.56 -12.51 11.47
CA GLY A 169 7.20 -13.06 11.36
C GLY A 169 6.08 -12.01 11.32
N THR A 170 4.84 -12.50 11.15
CA THR A 170 3.62 -11.71 11.13
C THR A 170 2.90 -11.81 12.47
N LEU A 171 2.66 -10.67 13.12
CA LEU A 171 1.78 -10.56 14.29
C LEU A 171 0.44 -9.98 13.83
N ILE A 172 -0.65 -10.71 14.05
CA ILE A 172 -2.01 -10.33 13.71
C ILE A 172 -2.76 -10.01 14.99
N MET A 173 -3.19 -8.77 15.13
CA MET A 173 -3.97 -8.31 16.27
C MET A 173 -5.45 -8.35 15.93
N THR A 174 -6.17 -9.28 16.57
CA THR A 174 -7.63 -9.46 16.43
C THR A 174 -8.40 -9.10 17.70
N GLY A 175 -7.71 -8.84 18.81
CA GLY A 175 -8.29 -8.36 20.07
C GLY A 175 -8.36 -6.84 20.18
N SER A 176 -9.24 -6.34 21.07
CA SER A 176 -9.35 -4.92 21.37
C SER A 176 -8.07 -4.36 21.98
N ASN A 177 -7.52 -3.31 21.39
CA ASN A 177 -6.28 -2.67 21.84
C ASN A 177 -6.59 -1.34 22.53
N GLY A 178 -6.34 -1.26 23.84
CA GLY A 178 -6.52 -0.05 24.64
C GLY A 178 -5.24 0.75 24.89
N TYR A 179 -4.12 0.38 24.26
CA TYR A 179 -2.86 1.11 24.45
C TYR A 179 -2.92 2.48 23.77
N SER A 180 -2.41 3.51 24.44
CA SER A 180 -2.52 4.92 24.00
C SER A 180 -1.18 5.54 23.61
N GLY A 181 -0.07 4.80 23.76
CA GLY A 181 1.24 5.21 23.23
C GLY A 181 1.36 4.96 21.73
N GLY A 182 2.60 5.01 21.24
CA GLY A 182 2.91 4.76 19.83
C GLY A 182 3.03 3.26 19.51
N THR A 183 3.11 2.96 18.22
CA THR A 183 3.45 1.61 17.71
C THR A 183 4.76 1.68 16.95
N ARG A 184 5.67 0.74 17.19
CA ARG A 184 6.95 0.59 16.48
C ARG A 184 6.95 -0.78 15.80
N ILE A 185 7.33 -0.85 14.53
CA ILE A 185 7.45 -2.08 13.77
C ILE A 185 8.88 -2.12 13.23
N LEU A 186 9.75 -2.87 13.93
CA LEU A 186 11.18 -2.97 13.64
C LEU A 186 11.54 -4.28 12.92
N GLY A 187 10.54 -4.96 12.37
CA GLY A 187 10.72 -6.19 11.61
C GLY A 187 9.40 -6.94 11.35
N GLY A 188 9.38 -7.68 10.25
CA GLY A 188 8.24 -8.52 9.86
C GLY A 188 6.96 -7.70 9.62
N THR A 189 5.80 -8.31 9.87
CA THR A 189 4.50 -7.65 9.66
C THR A 189 3.75 -7.48 10.98
N LEU A 190 3.17 -6.30 11.22
CA LEU A 190 2.12 -6.09 12.21
C LEU A 190 0.81 -5.82 11.48
N GLN A 191 -0.12 -6.76 11.57
CA GLN A 191 -1.44 -6.66 10.99
C GLN A 191 -2.48 -6.33 12.07
N PHE A 192 -3.32 -5.33 11.81
CA PHE A 192 -4.51 -5.07 12.61
C PHE A 192 -5.76 -5.57 11.88
N GLY A 193 -6.59 -6.31 12.60
CA GLY A 193 -7.83 -6.87 12.09
C GLY A 193 -7.66 -8.22 11.36
N GLN A 194 -8.69 -9.06 11.54
CA GLN A 194 -9.21 -10.09 10.64
C GLN A 194 -10.68 -10.34 11.06
N GLY A 195 -11.64 -10.10 10.18
CA GLY A 195 -13.07 -10.14 10.55
C GLY A 195 -13.60 -8.84 11.19
N SER A 196 -14.69 -8.94 11.95
CA SER A 196 -15.25 -7.83 12.72
C SER A 196 -14.34 -7.45 13.90
N PHE A 197 -13.79 -6.25 13.89
CA PHE A 197 -12.83 -5.76 14.88
C PHE A 197 -13.22 -4.37 15.38
N ASP A 198 -13.42 -4.24 16.69
CA ASP A 198 -14.13 -3.09 17.28
C ASP A 198 -13.23 -1.92 17.73
N SER A 199 -11.90 -2.05 17.73
CA SER A 199 -11.02 -1.03 18.32
C SER A 199 -9.88 -0.61 17.40
N PRO A 200 -10.01 0.52 16.67
CA PRO A 200 -9.01 0.94 15.68
C PRO A 200 -7.65 1.17 16.34
N LEU A 201 -6.58 0.92 15.56
CA LEU A 201 -5.22 1.35 15.89
C LEU A 201 -5.21 2.84 16.26
N VAL A 202 -4.61 3.18 17.39
CA VAL A 202 -4.46 4.56 17.88
C VAL A 202 -2.99 4.95 18.04
N GLY A 203 -2.72 6.25 18.10
CA GLY A 203 -1.36 6.79 18.20
C GLY A 203 -0.59 6.74 16.88
N ASN A 204 0.65 7.23 16.89
CA ASN A 204 1.53 7.23 15.71
C ASN A 204 2.18 5.85 15.52
N VAL A 205 2.50 5.52 14.26
CA VAL A 205 3.24 4.31 13.89
C VAL A 205 4.60 4.68 13.31
N TYR A 206 5.65 4.01 13.78
CA TYR A 206 6.99 4.05 13.20
C TYR A 206 7.34 2.66 12.63
N THR A 207 7.46 2.55 11.30
CA THR A 207 7.72 1.30 10.57
C THR A 207 9.21 0.98 10.41
N GLY A 208 10.06 1.58 11.27
CA GLY A 208 11.49 1.31 11.30
C GLY A 208 12.32 2.24 10.43
N ASP A 209 13.64 2.01 10.37
CA ASP A 209 14.57 2.73 9.51
C ASP A 209 15.00 1.86 8.32
N SER A 210 15.98 2.33 7.54
CA SER A 210 16.45 1.61 6.35
C SER A 210 17.14 0.28 6.65
N GLU A 211 17.56 0.03 7.90
CA GLU A 211 18.23 -1.21 8.31
C GLU A 211 17.23 -2.18 8.93
N ASP A 212 16.34 -1.68 9.79
CA ASP A 212 15.33 -2.48 10.51
C ASP A 212 13.93 -1.93 10.25
N SER A 213 13.34 -2.32 9.11
CA SER A 213 11.97 -1.93 8.73
C SER A 213 10.98 -3.10 8.81
N GLY A 214 9.72 -2.77 9.07
CA GLY A 214 8.62 -3.73 9.02
C GLY A 214 7.41 -3.22 8.26
N ARG A 215 6.41 -4.08 8.12
CA ARG A 215 5.17 -3.80 7.38
C ARG A 215 4.03 -3.53 8.34
N LEU A 216 3.34 -2.40 8.20
CA LEU A 216 2.03 -2.18 8.79
C LEU A 216 0.96 -2.71 7.84
N ALA A 217 0.06 -3.58 8.31
CA ALA A 217 -1.05 -4.09 7.54
C ALA A 217 -2.40 -3.83 8.22
N PHE A 218 -3.40 -3.49 7.42
CA PHE A 218 -4.79 -3.36 7.84
C PHE A 218 -5.63 -4.41 7.12
N GLY A 219 -6.28 -5.29 7.87
CA GLY A 219 -7.14 -6.37 7.37
C GLY A 219 -8.52 -6.34 8.01
N TYR A 220 -9.16 -5.16 8.03
CA TYR A 220 -10.53 -5.00 8.54
C TYR A 220 -11.53 -5.38 7.45
N GLU A 221 -12.61 -6.10 7.78
CA GLU A 221 -13.69 -6.37 6.80
C GLU A 221 -14.64 -5.16 6.60
N GLY A 222 -14.42 -4.07 7.34
CA GLY A 222 -15.26 -2.86 7.28
C GLY A 222 -14.46 -1.57 7.15
N ASP A 223 -15.18 -0.45 7.28
CA ASP A 223 -14.59 0.88 7.17
C ASP A 223 -13.92 1.30 8.48
N THR A 224 -12.70 1.81 8.38
CA THR A 224 -11.96 2.38 9.50
C THR A 224 -11.30 3.70 9.13
N SER A 225 -11.01 4.53 10.13
CA SER A 225 -10.25 5.76 9.95
C SER A 225 -9.04 5.76 10.87
N TYR A 226 -7.90 6.20 10.33
CA TYR A 226 -6.65 6.34 11.07
C TYR A 226 -6.10 7.76 10.91
N SER A 227 -5.98 8.44 12.06
CA SER A 227 -5.54 9.84 12.15
C SER A 227 -4.10 9.99 12.63
N GLY A 228 -3.48 8.90 13.11
CA GLY A 228 -2.08 8.89 13.48
C GLY A 228 -1.16 9.07 12.27
N VAL A 229 0.09 9.45 12.54
CA VAL A 229 1.13 9.55 11.51
C VAL A 229 1.86 8.23 11.39
N ILE A 230 1.92 7.68 10.18
CA ILE A 230 2.81 6.56 9.81
C ILE A 230 4.13 7.16 9.30
N SER A 231 5.25 6.72 9.84
CA SER A 231 6.61 7.19 9.51
C SER A 231 7.59 6.02 9.46
N GLY A 232 8.75 6.20 8.85
CA GLY A 232 9.78 5.14 8.76
C GLY A 232 9.97 4.58 7.35
N ALA A 233 10.86 3.60 7.20
CA ALA A 233 11.21 3.05 5.90
C ALA A 233 10.31 1.90 5.44
N GLY A 234 9.52 1.33 6.34
CA GLY A 234 8.72 0.14 6.08
C GLY A 234 7.43 0.36 5.32
N ASP A 235 6.81 -0.75 4.92
CA ASP A 235 5.68 -0.80 4.00
C ASP A 235 4.32 -0.59 4.69
N LEU A 236 3.34 -0.15 3.90
CA LEU A 236 1.93 -0.10 4.26
C LEU A 236 1.13 -1.06 3.36
N ALA A 237 0.22 -1.84 3.96
CA ALA A 237 -0.67 -2.71 3.23
C ALA A 237 -2.11 -2.60 3.70
N ILE A 238 -3.02 -2.40 2.74
CA ILE A 238 -4.45 -2.54 2.95
C ILE A 238 -4.85 -3.89 2.33
N LEU A 239 -5.19 -4.83 3.20
CA LEU A 239 -5.48 -6.22 2.83
C LEU A 239 -6.97 -6.43 2.56
N ASP A 240 -7.84 -5.71 3.27
CA ASP A 240 -9.29 -5.81 3.14
C ASP A 240 -9.97 -4.51 3.64
N GLY A 241 -11.27 -4.38 3.36
CA GLY A 241 -12.13 -3.28 3.81
C GLY A 241 -11.68 -1.91 3.33
N ALA A 242 -12.14 -0.85 4.00
CA ALA A 242 -11.77 0.52 3.66
C ALA A 242 -11.00 1.19 4.79
N VAL A 243 -9.81 1.72 4.49
CA VAL A 243 -8.99 2.48 5.44
C VAL A 243 -8.90 3.93 4.99
N THR A 244 -9.39 4.85 5.81
CA THR A 244 -9.26 6.29 5.57
C THR A 244 -8.09 6.87 6.37
N LEU A 245 -7.07 7.38 5.68
CA LEU A 245 -5.95 8.10 6.29
C LEU A 245 -6.22 9.60 6.30
N SER A 246 -6.08 10.21 7.47
CA SER A 246 -6.14 11.68 7.65
C SER A 246 -4.85 12.29 8.21
N GLY A 247 -3.92 11.45 8.70
CA GLY A 247 -2.60 11.86 9.19
C GLY A 247 -1.62 12.25 8.08
N MET A 248 -0.65 13.11 8.40
CA MET A 248 0.40 13.53 7.47
C MET A 248 1.52 12.48 7.41
N ASN A 249 1.28 11.36 6.74
CA ASN A 249 2.22 10.25 6.72
C ASN A 249 3.53 10.58 5.98
N THR A 250 4.64 10.03 6.47
CA THR A 250 6.01 10.25 5.99
C THR A 250 6.80 8.95 5.80
N PHE A 251 6.12 7.80 5.76
CA PHE A 251 6.80 6.55 5.48
C PHE A 251 7.26 6.48 4.01
N THR A 252 8.33 5.73 3.76
CA THR A 252 8.96 5.63 2.43
C THR A 252 8.85 4.26 1.78
N GLY A 253 8.39 3.24 2.50
CA GLY A 253 8.12 1.92 1.94
C GLY A 253 6.98 1.92 0.92
N LEU A 254 6.72 0.76 0.33
CA LEU A 254 5.66 0.57 -0.66
C LEU A 254 4.28 0.67 0.02
N THR A 255 3.32 1.27 -0.68
CA THR A 255 1.90 1.16 -0.31
C THR A 255 1.23 0.12 -1.20
N SER A 256 0.63 -0.92 -0.63
CA SER A 256 -0.10 -1.95 -1.36
C SER A 256 -1.59 -1.95 -0.98
N ILE A 257 -2.47 -2.02 -1.97
CA ILE A 257 -3.93 -2.08 -1.79
C ILE A 257 -4.41 -3.33 -2.51
N SER A 258 -4.82 -4.33 -1.73
CA SER A 258 -5.26 -5.63 -2.24
C SER A 258 -6.61 -5.54 -2.94
N GLU A 259 -6.92 -6.50 -3.79
CA GLU A 259 -8.24 -6.60 -4.43
C GLU A 259 -9.36 -6.60 -3.38
N GLY A 260 -10.45 -5.87 -3.64
CA GLY A 260 -11.55 -5.69 -2.69
C GLY A 260 -11.31 -4.65 -1.59
N ALA A 261 -10.06 -4.23 -1.36
CA ALA A 261 -9.72 -3.23 -0.36
C ALA A 261 -9.75 -1.80 -0.91
N THR A 262 -9.94 -0.80 -0.04
CA THR A 262 -9.91 0.63 -0.36
C THR A 262 -8.97 1.40 0.57
N LEU A 263 -8.07 2.19 0.00
CA LEU A 263 -7.34 3.24 0.71
C LEU A 263 -7.92 4.61 0.35
N ALA A 264 -8.52 5.30 1.31
CA ALA A 264 -9.00 6.67 1.13
C ALA A 264 -8.06 7.67 1.81
N LEU A 265 -7.75 8.78 1.12
CA LEU A 265 -6.98 9.89 1.66
C LEU A 265 -7.89 11.11 1.84
N THR A 266 -7.90 11.69 3.05
CA THR A 266 -8.76 12.83 3.38
C THR A 266 -8.01 13.95 4.09
N GLY A 267 -8.42 15.21 3.86
CA GLY A 267 -7.80 16.36 4.51
C GLY A 267 -6.30 16.43 4.18
N GLN A 268 -5.44 16.30 5.18
CA GLN A 268 -3.97 16.27 5.02
C GLN A 268 -3.40 14.86 4.81
N GLY A 269 -4.26 13.83 4.76
CA GLY A 269 -3.92 12.45 4.46
C GLY A 269 -3.10 12.35 3.18
N ARG A 270 -1.96 11.65 3.24
CA ARG A 270 -1.01 11.50 2.13
C ARG A 270 -0.24 10.20 2.22
N VAL A 271 0.26 9.74 1.08
CA VAL A 271 1.27 8.65 0.96
C VAL A 271 2.37 9.03 -0.05
N ASN A 272 2.57 10.34 -0.28
CA ASN A 272 3.43 10.84 -1.35
C ASN A 272 4.94 10.60 -1.17
N GLN A 273 5.38 10.14 0.01
CA GLN A 273 6.77 9.76 0.24
C GLN A 273 7.03 8.26 0.05
N SER A 274 5.97 7.44 -0.02
CA SER A 274 6.05 6.01 -0.34
C SER A 274 6.82 5.81 -1.65
N SER A 275 7.49 4.67 -1.79
CA SER A 275 8.23 4.30 -3.00
C SER A 275 7.31 4.17 -4.22
N GLY A 276 6.04 3.88 -3.99
CA GLY A 276 4.97 3.80 -4.98
C GLY A 276 3.68 3.30 -4.33
N VAL A 277 2.59 3.30 -5.11
CA VAL A 277 1.32 2.71 -4.70
C VAL A 277 0.92 1.62 -5.69
N GLU A 278 0.85 0.38 -5.22
CA GLU A 278 0.28 -0.75 -5.93
C GLU A 278 -1.21 -0.82 -5.65
N VAL A 279 -2.02 -0.50 -6.67
CA VAL A 279 -3.48 -0.41 -6.57
C VAL A 279 -4.09 -1.62 -7.27
N ASN A 280 -4.36 -2.69 -6.52
CA ASN A 280 -5.15 -3.83 -7.00
C ASN A 280 -6.62 -3.73 -6.56
N GLY A 281 -6.90 -3.05 -5.44
CA GLY A 281 -8.22 -2.63 -5.01
C GLY A 281 -8.59 -1.22 -5.47
N ALA A 282 -8.89 -0.32 -4.53
CA ALA A 282 -9.24 1.07 -4.81
C ALA A 282 -8.37 2.08 -4.04
N LEU A 283 -7.87 3.10 -4.73
CA LEU A 283 -7.27 4.29 -4.13
C LEU A 283 -8.21 5.48 -4.33
N ASP A 284 -8.78 6.01 -3.25
CA ASP A 284 -9.59 7.22 -3.28
C ASP A 284 -8.79 8.42 -2.76
N VAL A 285 -8.52 9.39 -3.63
CA VAL A 285 -7.84 10.64 -3.27
C VAL A 285 -8.77 11.85 -3.34
N SER A 286 -10.06 11.63 -3.55
CA SER A 286 -11.05 12.69 -3.76
C SER A 286 -11.22 13.63 -2.56
N GLY A 287 -10.94 13.14 -1.35
CA GLY A 287 -10.97 13.91 -0.11
C GLY A 287 -9.65 14.58 0.27
N ALA A 288 -8.56 14.33 -0.47
CA ALA A 288 -7.23 14.83 -0.12
C ALA A 288 -7.05 16.29 -0.54
N SER A 289 -6.44 17.11 0.32
CA SER A 289 -6.17 18.53 0.04
C SER A 289 -5.03 18.70 -0.98
N SER A 290 -4.11 17.74 -1.04
CA SER A 290 -3.02 17.68 -2.01
C SER A 290 -2.67 16.22 -2.27
N ALA A 291 -3.24 15.66 -3.34
CA ALA A 291 -3.05 14.28 -3.72
C ALA A 291 -1.75 14.14 -4.53
N ALA A 292 -0.79 13.41 -3.98
CA ALA A 292 0.46 13.09 -4.68
C ALA A 292 0.95 11.69 -4.28
N VAL A 293 1.62 11.02 -5.21
CA VAL A 293 2.33 9.75 -5.03
C VAL A 293 3.57 9.75 -5.93
N LYS A 294 4.57 8.91 -5.67
CA LYS A 294 5.72 8.82 -6.59
C LYS A 294 5.33 8.13 -7.88
N SER A 295 4.83 6.89 -7.77
CA SER A 295 4.38 6.07 -8.89
C SER A 295 3.13 5.29 -8.53
N ILE A 296 2.40 4.85 -9.55
CA ILE A 296 1.23 3.98 -9.44
C ILE A 296 1.45 2.71 -10.28
N SER A 297 0.90 1.60 -9.82
CA SER A 297 0.88 0.31 -10.53
C SER A 297 -0.36 -0.49 -10.12
N GLY A 298 -0.56 -1.67 -10.72
CA GLY A 298 -1.70 -2.55 -10.44
C GLY A 298 -2.86 -2.40 -11.42
N SER A 299 -3.97 -3.07 -11.12
CA SER A 299 -5.14 -3.22 -12.01
C SER A 299 -6.46 -2.68 -11.42
N GLY A 300 -6.39 -2.01 -10.28
CA GLY A 300 -7.53 -1.53 -9.51
C GLY A 300 -8.12 -0.21 -10.03
N ILE A 301 -8.78 0.53 -9.13
CA ILE A 301 -9.42 1.81 -9.45
C ILE A 301 -8.74 2.94 -8.67
N ILE A 302 -8.45 4.04 -9.36
CA ILE A 302 -8.06 5.30 -8.72
C ILE A 302 -9.20 6.30 -8.90
N SER A 303 -9.76 6.77 -7.79
CA SER A 303 -10.82 7.78 -7.75
C SER A 303 -10.24 9.12 -7.36
N VAL A 304 -10.10 10.05 -8.33
CA VAL A 304 -9.60 11.40 -8.03
C VAL A 304 -10.71 12.37 -7.62
N GLY A 305 -11.98 12.02 -7.86
CA GLY A 305 -13.11 12.94 -7.62
C GLY A 305 -12.89 14.25 -8.38
N GLY A 306 -12.88 15.38 -7.66
CA GLY A 306 -12.50 16.69 -8.21
C GLY A 306 -11.04 17.11 -7.98
N ALA A 307 -10.24 16.27 -7.30
CA ALA A 307 -8.85 16.56 -6.97
C ALA A 307 -7.90 16.26 -8.15
N SER A 308 -6.70 16.85 -8.14
CA SER A 308 -5.64 16.49 -9.09
C SER A 308 -4.61 15.60 -8.40
N LEU A 309 -4.40 14.40 -8.91
CA LEU A 309 -3.36 13.48 -8.45
C LEU A 309 -2.05 13.77 -9.21
N SER A 310 -0.98 14.08 -8.49
CA SER A 310 0.37 14.23 -9.05
C SER A 310 1.20 12.95 -8.85
N LEU A 311 1.85 12.49 -9.91
CA LEU A 311 2.85 11.43 -9.90
C LEU A 311 4.24 12.09 -9.99
N THR A 312 5.00 12.08 -8.89
CA THR A 312 6.23 12.89 -8.79
C THR A 312 7.47 12.19 -9.36
N ASP A 313 7.44 10.88 -9.54
CA ASP A 313 8.55 10.07 -10.07
C ASP A 313 8.03 8.71 -10.54
N SER A 314 7.25 8.71 -11.63
CA SER A 314 6.59 7.48 -12.10
C SER A 314 7.60 6.52 -12.73
N THR A 315 7.46 5.22 -12.47
CA THR A 315 8.33 4.19 -13.05
C THR A 315 7.56 2.95 -13.53
N GLY A 316 6.24 2.91 -13.34
CA GLY A 316 5.42 1.72 -13.50
C GLY A 316 4.41 1.75 -14.65
N SER A 317 3.78 0.60 -14.85
CA SER A 317 2.59 0.42 -15.68
C SER A 317 1.33 0.33 -14.83
N PHE A 318 0.26 0.97 -15.26
CA PHE A 318 -1.05 0.89 -14.61
C PHE A 318 -2.09 0.28 -15.56
N ALA A 319 -2.60 -0.88 -15.18
CA ALA A 319 -3.62 -1.63 -15.91
C ALA A 319 -5.04 -1.30 -15.45
N GLY A 320 -5.16 -0.52 -14.37
CA GLY A 320 -6.42 -0.15 -13.76
C GLY A 320 -7.11 1.04 -14.43
N ASN A 321 -8.20 1.48 -13.81
CA ASN A 321 -8.99 2.62 -14.27
C ASN A 321 -8.75 3.84 -13.37
N VAL A 322 -8.52 5.01 -13.97
CA VAL A 322 -8.51 6.30 -13.25
C VAL A 322 -9.80 7.04 -13.58
N THR A 323 -10.56 7.44 -12.56
CA THR A 323 -11.89 8.04 -12.68
C THR A 323 -11.98 9.38 -11.95
N GLY A 324 -12.87 10.26 -12.42
CA GLY A 324 -13.14 11.55 -11.80
C GLY A 324 -13.17 12.72 -12.79
N THR A 325 -13.55 13.90 -12.28
CA THR A 325 -13.55 15.18 -13.02
C THR A 325 -12.29 16.01 -12.76
N GLY A 326 -11.51 15.63 -11.75
CA GLY A 326 -10.18 16.14 -11.47
C GLY A 326 -9.12 15.67 -12.47
N GLY A 327 -7.84 15.80 -12.12
CA GLY A 327 -6.74 15.55 -13.05
C GLY A 327 -5.77 14.45 -12.61
N LEU A 328 -4.96 13.98 -13.55
CA LEU A 328 -3.77 13.17 -13.29
C LEU A 328 -2.58 13.86 -13.95
N SER A 329 -1.60 14.30 -13.16
CA SER A 329 -0.35 14.92 -13.66
C SER A 329 0.81 13.97 -13.42
N ILE A 330 1.62 13.73 -14.45
CA ILE A 330 2.90 13.02 -14.34
C ILE A 330 3.97 14.11 -14.36
N ASP A 331 4.56 14.40 -13.22
CA ASP A 331 5.49 15.51 -13.07
C ASP A 331 6.92 15.11 -13.46
N ALA A 332 7.29 13.84 -13.23
CA ALA A 332 8.53 13.23 -13.71
C ALA A 332 8.39 11.72 -13.90
N GLY A 333 9.31 11.13 -14.65
CA GLY A 333 9.40 9.69 -14.88
C GLY A 333 8.54 9.20 -16.04
N SER A 334 8.16 7.92 -16.04
CA SER A 334 7.37 7.29 -17.09
C SER A 334 6.14 6.58 -16.51
N LEU A 335 4.98 6.81 -17.10
CA LEU A 335 3.77 6.05 -16.84
C LEU A 335 3.32 5.35 -18.12
N THR A 336 3.13 4.03 -18.04
CA THR A 336 2.48 3.26 -19.10
C THR A 336 1.06 2.90 -18.68
N LEU A 337 0.05 3.37 -19.42
CA LEU A 337 -1.35 3.01 -19.22
C LEU A 337 -1.72 1.84 -20.14
N THR A 338 -1.86 0.66 -19.55
CA THR A 338 -2.38 -0.55 -20.23
C THR A 338 -3.88 -0.78 -19.94
N GLY A 339 -4.44 -0.06 -18.97
CA GLY A 339 -5.86 0.04 -18.66
C GLY A 339 -6.53 1.27 -19.27
N ALA A 340 -7.81 1.16 -19.62
CA ALA A 340 -8.58 2.34 -20.05
C ALA A 340 -8.85 3.26 -18.86
N SER A 341 -8.67 4.56 -19.05
CA SER A 341 -9.02 5.58 -18.06
C SER A 341 -10.29 6.33 -18.44
N ASP A 342 -11.23 6.36 -17.50
CA ASP A 342 -12.47 7.14 -17.55
C ASP A 342 -12.32 8.55 -16.94
N LEU A 343 -11.08 9.04 -16.82
CA LEU A 343 -10.81 10.38 -16.32
C LEU A 343 -11.38 11.40 -17.31
N THR A 344 -12.18 12.33 -16.80
CA THR A 344 -12.82 13.38 -17.62
C THR A 344 -12.19 14.74 -17.48
N GLY A 345 -11.35 14.97 -16.46
CA GLY A 345 -10.56 16.19 -16.35
C GLY A 345 -9.32 16.15 -17.25
N GLN A 346 -8.20 16.69 -16.77
CA GLN A 346 -6.97 16.83 -17.59
C GLN A 346 -5.90 15.81 -17.21
N PHE A 347 -5.25 15.22 -18.22
CA PHE A 347 -3.95 14.59 -18.08
C PHE A 347 -2.83 15.63 -18.25
N GLY A 348 -1.90 15.68 -17.31
CA GLY A 348 -0.67 16.49 -17.38
C GLY A 348 0.53 15.60 -17.63
N VAL A 349 1.40 15.98 -18.55
CA VAL A 349 2.72 15.35 -18.76
C VAL A 349 3.76 16.46 -18.64
N GLY A 350 4.53 16.45 -17.54
CA GLY A 350 5.62 17.38 -17.27
C GLY A 350 6.78 17.24 -18.25
N ASP A 351 7.68 18.22 -18.26
CA ASP A 351 8.83 18.29 -19.17
C ASP A 351 9.84 17.14 -18.99
N ALA A 352 9.95 16.61 -17.77
CA ALA A 352 10.77 15.44 -17.45
C ALA A 352 9.95 14.14 -17.40
N ALA A 353 8.73 14.14 -17.95
CA ALA A 353 7.81 13.03 -17.88
C ALA A 353 7.50 12.41 -19.25
N SER A 354 7.05 11.15 -19.22
CA SER A 354 6.49 10.45 -20.37
C SER A 354 5.22 9.70 -20.00
N LEU A 355 4.26 9.71 -20.92
CA LEU A 355 3.02 8.93 -20.86
C LEU A 355 2.93 8.05 -22.10
N THR A 356 2.93 6.73 -21.91
CA THR A 356 2.64 5.75 -22.96
C THR A 356 1.24 5.19 -22.75
N VAL A 357 0.44 5.10 -23.82
CA VAL A 357 -0.90 4.53 -23.80
C VAL A 357 -0.92 3.30 -24.70
N GLY A 358 -1.20 2.15 -24.11
CA GLY A 358 -1.43 0.88 -24.81
C GLY A 358 -0.27 -0.10 -24.85
N ASP A 359 0.99 0.37 -24.83
CA ASP A 359 2.19 -0.50 -24.82
C ASP A 359 2.25 -1.57 -25.92
N GLY A 360 1.70 -1.27 -27.10
CA GLY A 360 1.60 -2.17 -28.25
C GLY A 360 0.36 -3.09 -28.22
N GLU A 361 -0.40 -3.08 -27.12
CA GLU A 361 -1.59 -3.92 -26.92
C GLU A 361 -2.86 -3.30 -27.53
N THR A 362 -4.00 -3.97 -27.35
CA THR A 362 -5.33 -3.46 -27.71
C THR A 362 -6.10 -2.90 -26.51
N SER A 363 -5.52 -2.90 -25.31
CA SER A 363 -6.05 -2.25 -24.10
C SER A 363 -5.28 -0.95 -23.83
N GLY A 364 -5.72 -0.16 -22.85
CA GLY A 364 -5.11 1.15 -22.57
C GLY A 364 -5.70 2.26 -23.42
N TRP A 365 -6.34 3.25 -22.81
CA TRP A 365 -6.88 4.40 -23.53
C TRP A 365 -7.10 5.61 -22.62
N ILE A 366 -7.09 6.80 -23.20
CA ILE A 366 -7.44 8.05 -22.55
C ILE A 366 -8.43 8.83 -23.42
N SER A 367 -9.49 9.38 -22.82
CA SER A 367 -10.48 10.22 -23.53
C SER A 367 -10.36 11.71 -23.18
N ALA A 368 -9.68 12.00 -22.07
CA ALA A 368 -9.51 13.34 -21.52
C ALA A 368 -8.53 14.21 -22.33
N ASN A 369 -8.59 15.52 -22.11
CA ASN A 369 -7.62 16.47 -22.66
C ASN A 369 -6.22 16.22 -22.06
N VAL A 370 -5.18 16.48 -22.84
CA VAL A 370 -3.79 16.34 -22.42
C VAL A 370 -3.06 17.68 -22.50
N LEU A 371 -2.40 18.07 -21.42
CA LEU A 371 -1.39 19.13 -21.41
C LEU A 371 0.00 18.48 -21.37
N ASN A 372 0.67 18.45 -22.53
CA ASN A 372 1.92 17.75 -22.75
C ASN A 372 3.10 18.73 -22.86
N TYR A 373 4.02 18.67 -21.91
CA TYR A 373 5.32 19.34 -21.95
C TYR A 373 6.49 18.36 -22.11
N GLY A 374 6.27 17.06 -21.88
CA GLY A 374 7.25 15.98 -22.04
C GLY A 374 7.00 15.13 -23.28
N ALA A 375 6.87 13.81 -23.11
CA ALA A 375 6.61 12.87 -24.20
C ALA A 375 5.26 12.16 -24.04
N LEU A 376 4.42 12.21 -25.07
CA LEU A 376 3.16 11.47 -25.14
C LEU A 376 3.22 10.43 -26.26
N THR A 377 3.06 9.16 -25.92
CA THR A 377 3.08 8.06 -26.87
C THR A 377 1.73 7.34 -26.90
N PHE A 378 1.11 7.26 -28.08
CA PHE A 378 0.03 6.31 -28.35
C PHE A 378 0.65 5.09 -29.04
N ASP A 379 0.60 3.95 -28.36
CA ASP A 379 1.16 2.67 -28.81
C ASP A 379 0.11 1.57 -28.67
N ARG A 380 -0.77 1.47 -29.66
CA ARG A 380 -1.83 0.47 -29.75
C ARG A 380 -1.80 -0.18 -31.11
N SER A 381 -2.02 -1.49 -31.13
CA SER A 381 -2.04 -2.28 -32.37
C SER A 381 -3.33 -2.12 -33.19
N ASP A 382 -4.43 -1.70 -32.57
CA ASP A 382 -5.70 -1.42 -33.23
C ASP A 382 -5.97 0.08 -33.43
N GLY A 383 -5.31 0.94 -32.66
CA GLY A 383 -5.50 2.40 -32.67
C GLY A 383 -6.75 2.83 -31.89
N GLY A 384 -7.43 3.87 -32.36
CA GLY A 384 -8.63 4.40 -31.68
C GLY A 384 -8.98 5.84 -32.04
N THR A 385 -10.18 6.29 -31.65
CA THR A 385 -10.63 7.68 -31.86
C THR A 385 -10.36 8.52 -30.63
N TYR A 386 -9.45 9.50 -30.75
CA TYR A 386 -9.12 10.43 -29.68
C TYR A 386 -9.76 11.79 -29.92
N SER A 387 -10.77 12.11 -29.10
CA SER A 387 -11.53 13.37 -29.16
C SER A 387 -10.98 14.46 -28.26
N GLY A 388 -10.11 14.12 -27.31
CA GLY A 388 -9.47 15.08 -26.43
C GLY A 388 -8.58 16.07 -27.21
N ARG A 389 -8.31 17.21 -26.59
CA ARG A 389 -7.33 18.18 -27.08
C ARG A 389 -5.99 17.93 -26.41
N ILE A 390 -4.95 17.75 -27.22
CA ILE A 390 -3.54 17.77 -26.80
C ILE A 390 -3.00 19.19 -27.00
N SER A 391 -2.36 19.73 -25.96
CA SER A 391 -1.77 21.06 -25.93
C SER A 391 -0.39 21.03 -25.27
N GLY A 392 0.39 22.11 -25.36
CA GLY A 392 1.73 22.21 -24.78
C GLY A 392 2.86 22.03 -25.80
N THR A 393 4.10 21.95 -25.31
CA THR A 393 5.31 21.94 -26.15
C THR A 393 5.95 20.57 -26.30
N GLY A 394 5.42 19.56 -25.62
CA GLY A 394 5.96 18.21 -25.61
C GLY A 394 5.79 17.47 -26.94
N ASP A 395 6.59 16.43 -27.11
CA ASP A 395 6.61 15.58 -28.29
C ASP A 395 5.47 14.56 -28.24
N ILE A 396 4.96 14.18 -29.41
CA ILE A 396 3.93 13.17 -29.58
C ILE A 396 4.46 12.06 -30.50
N THR A 397 4.33 10.81 -30.08
CA THR A 397 4.64 9.63 -30.91
C THR A 397 3.38 8.80 -31.10
N LEU A 398 3.03 8.50 -32.35
CA LEU A 398 1.99 7.55 -32.71
C LEU A 398 2.65 6.33 -33.34
N THR A 399 2.50 5.19 -32.67
CA THR A 399 3.15 3.92 -33.00
C THR A 399 2.20 2.73 -32.75
N GLY A 400 2.72 1.51 -32.88
CA GLY A 400 1.98 0.26 -32.64
C GLY A 400 1.31 -0.33 -33.88
N GLY A 401 1.27 0.40 -35.01
CA GLY A 401 0.64 -0.06 -36.25
C GLY A 401 -0.88 0.12 -36.31
N GLY A 402 -1.48 0.67 -35.26
CA GLY A 402 -2.91 0.96 -35.19
C GLY A 402 -3.38 2.12 -36.09
N SER A 403 -4.70 2.26 -36.20
CA SER A 403 -5.34 3.37 -36.90
C SER A 403 -5.94 4.38 -35.92
N TYR A 404 -5.32 5.55 -35.79
CA TYR A 404 -5.76 6.62 -34.90
C TYR A 404 -6.62 7.64 -35.65
N ILE A 405 -7.76 8.02 -35.08
CA ILE A 405 -8.60 9.12 -35.57
C ILE A 405 -8.58 10.24 -34.54
N LEU A 406 -7.95 11.37 -34.89
CA LEU A 406 -7.86 12.54 -34.02
C LEU A 406 -8.93 13.56 -34.45
N THR A 407 -9.99 13.70 -33.66
CA THR A 407 -11.08 14.65 -33.92
C THR A 407 -10.95 15.94 -33.11
N GLY A 408 -10.08 15.96 -32.09
CA GLY A 408 -9.76 17.13 -31.29
C GLY A 408 -8.97 18.21 -32.07
N GLU A 409 -9.16 19.46 -31.67
CA GLU A 409 -8.36 20.60 -32.16
C GLU A 409 -7.06 20.72 -31.36
N ASN A 410 -6.11 19.84 -31.66
CA ASN A 410 -4.81 19.83 -30.99
C ASN A 410 -4.02 21.12 -31.25
N SER A 411 -3.24 21.54 -30.27
CA SER A 411 -2.39 22.73 -30.34
C SER A 411 -1.01 22.49 -29.75
N ASN A 412 -0.49 21.27 -29.92
CA ASN A 412 0.86 20.91 -29.51
C ASN A 412 1.89 21.59 -30.42
N SER A 413 2.96 22.16 -29.86
CA SER A 413 4.03 22.77 -30.66
C SER A 413 5.30 21.92 -30.75
N GLY A 414 5.38 20.82 -29.99
CA GLY A 414 6.46 19.85 -30.08
C GLY A 414 6.41 19.04 -31.37
N SER A 415 7.40 18.16 -31.53
CA SER A 415 7.50 17.28 -32.69
C SER A 415 6.46 16.19 -32.63
N VAL A 416 6.03 15.73 -33.80
CA VAL A 416 5.08 14.63 -33.95
C VAL A 416 5.74 13.56 -34.80
N THR A 417 5.78 12.34 -34.30
CA THR A 417 6.29 11.17 -35.02
C THR A 417 5.15 10.22 -35.30
N ILE A 418 4.99 9.83 -36.56
CA ILE A 418 4.07 8.78 -37.01
C ILE A 418 4.94 7.65 -37.55
N SER A 419 5.01 6.56 -36.79
CA SER A 419 5.88 5.43 -37.09
C SER A 419 5.36 4.61 -38.29
N GLU A 420 6.25 3.82 -38.90
CA GLU A 420 5.88 2.88 -39.96
C GLU A 420 4.75 1.95 -39.51
N GLY A 421 3.84 1.63 -40.44
CA GLY A 421 2.67 0.79 -40.17
C GLY A 421 1.51 1.51 -39.47
N THR A 422 1.75 2.66 -38.82
CA THR A 422 0.69 3.44 -38.15
C THR A 422 -0.08 4.33 -39.14
N SER A 423 -1.40 4.38 -38.99
CA SER A 423 -2.28 5.31 -39.72
C SER A 423 -2.85 6.36 -38.79
N VAL A 424 -2.76 7.65 -39.16
CA VAL A 424 -3.30 8.77 -38.39
C VAL A 424 -4.23 9.59 -39.26
N GLN A 425 -5.51 9.63 -38.91
CA GLN A 425 -6.53 10.44 -39.56
C GLN A 425 -6.85 11.68 -38.73
N LEU A 426 -6.73 12.87 -39.33
CA LEU A 426 -7.16 14.13 -38.73
C LEU A 426 -8.57 14.47 -39.20
N GLY A 427 -9.51 14.47 -38.26
CA GLY A 427 -10.94 14.65 -38.50
C GLY A 427 -11.66 13.37 -38.94
N ASP A 428 -12.99 13.41 -38.94
CA ASP A 428 -13.90 12.30 -39.29
C ASP A 428 -14.93 12.71 -40.38
N GLY A 429 -14.58 13.70 -41.19
CA GLY A 429 -15.47 14.37 -42.15
C GLY A 429 -16.10 15.65 -41.59
N GLY A 430 -16.01 15.86 -40.27
CA GLY A 430 -16.40 17.09 -39.60
C GLY A 430 -15.50 18.30 -39.89
N ALA A 431 -15.77 19.40 -39.19
CA ALA A 431 -14.99 20.63 -39.31
C ALA A 431 -13.77 20.67 -38.38
N THR A 432 -13.55 19.64 -37.55
CA THR A 432 -12.48 19.57 -36.54
C THR A 432 -11.49 18.44 -36.81
N GLY A 433 -10.42 18.40 -36.01
CA GLY A 433 -9.33 17.43 -36.11
C GLY A 433 -8.05 18.07 -36.64
N ARG A 434 -7.10 18.37 -35.77
CA ARG A 434 -5.80 18.95 -36.14
C ARG A 434 -4.70 18.23 -35.39
N LEU A 435 -3.49 18.24 -35.92
CA LEU A 435 -2.28 17.80 -35.23
C LEU A 435 -1.23 18.89 -35.41
N GLY A 436 -0.55 19.27 -34.34
CA GLY A 436 0.30 20.45 -34.29
C GLY A 436 -0.45 21.76 -33.97
N GLY A 437 0.31 22.79 -33.64
CA GLY A 437 -0.20 24.13 -33.33
C GLY A 437 -0.59 24.92 -34.58
N SER A 438 -0.83 26.22 -34.39
CA SER A 438 -1.16 27.15 -35.46
C SER A 438 -0.04 28.15 -35.72
N GLY A 439 0.17 28.50 -36.98
CA GLY A 439 1.15 29.52 -37.37
C GLY A 439 2.58 29.08 -37.01
N PRO A 440 3.40 29.94 -36.36
CA PRO A 440 4.80 29.61 -36.06
C PRO A 440 4.95 28.44 -35.07
N ASN A 441 3.88 28.04 -34.38
CA ASN A 441 3.90 26.99 -33.35
C ASN A 441 3.43 25.63 -33.88
N SER A 442 3.51 25.36 -35.18
CA SER A 442 2.87 24.18 -35.80
C SER A 442 3.57 22.84 -35.54
N GLY A 443 4.70 22.81 -34.81
CA GLY A 443 5.53 21.61 -34.67
C GLY A 443 6.05 21.10 -36.01
N SER A 444 6.85 20.03 -35.99
CA SER A 444 7.19 19.25 -37.20
C SER A 444 6.52 17.89 -37.13
N ILE A 445 6.13 17.32 -38.28
CA ILE A 445 5.59 15.97 -38.38
C ILE A 445 6.60 15.12 -39.17
N ALA A 446 7.23 14.16 -38.49
CA ALA A 446 7.96 13.07 -39.13
C ALA A 446 6.98 11.92 -39.38
N ASN A 447 6.65 11.67 -40.65
CA ASN A 447 5.67 10.68 -41.08
C ASN A 447 6.33 9.57 -41.87
N ASP A 448 6.52 8.41 -41.22
CA ASP A 448 6.95 7.16 -41.85
C ASP A 448 5.78 6.17 -42.03
N GLY A 449 4.60 6.50 -41.50
CA GLY A 449 3.35 5.77 -41.69
C GLY A 449 2.40 6.38 -42.73
N THR A 450 1.12 6.49 -42.38
CA THR A 450 0.08 7.12 -43.23
C THR A 450 -0.59 8.26 -42.48
N LEU A 451 -0.53 9.47 -43.04
CA LEU A 451 -1.27 10.64 -42.57
C LEU A 451 -2.47 10.91 -43.48
N ILE A 452 -3.68 10.91 -42.92
CA ILE A 452 -4.93 11.14 -43.62
C ILE A 452 -5.57 12.42 -43.10
N ILE A 453 -6.05 13.28 -43.99
CA ILE A 453 -6.80 14.49 -43.65
C ILE A 453 -8.24 14.32 -44.13
N ASN A 454 -9.15 14.20 -43.18
CA ASN A 454 -10.58 14.02 -43.42
C ASN A 454 -11.39 15.12 -42.73
N ARG A 455 -11.25 16.36 -43.25
CA ARG A 455 -11.99 17.53 -42.76
C ARG A 455 -12.86 18.10 -43.86
N SER A 456 -14.01 18.65 -43.51
CA SER A 456 -14.86 19.43 -44.42
C SER A 456 -14.43 20.89 -44.52
N SER A 457 -13.80 21.44 -43.49
CA SER A 457 -13.28 22.81 -43.45
C SER A 457 -11.86 22.91 -44.01
N ALA A 458 -11.52 24.06 -44.57
CA ALA A 458 -10.14 24.34 -44.98
C ALA A 458 -9.21 24.41 -43.74
N THR A 459 -8.00 23.90 -43.87
CA THR A 459 -6.98 23.92 -42.82
C THR A 459 -5.62 24.27 -43.41
N THR A 460 -4.82 24.99 -42.63
CA THR A 460 -3.45 25.37 -42.98
C THR A 460 -2.51 24.78 -41.96
N TYR A 461 -1.55 23.98 -42.44
CA TYR A 461 -0.45 23.48 -41.63
C TYR A 461 0.82 24.23 -42.01
N ALA A 462 1.38 24.98 -41.06
CA ALA A 462 2.57 25.79 -41.29
C ALA A 462 3.88 25.06 -40.91
N GLY A 463 3.77 23.92 -40.23
CA GLY A 463 4.91 23.06 -39.90
C GLY A 463 5.46 22.32 -41.12
N VAL A 464 6.56 21.62 -40.91
CA VAL A 464 7.18 20.73 -41.90
C VAL A 464 6.62 19.32 -41.71
N ILE A 465 6.14 18.73 -42.80
CA ILE A 465 5.89 17.29 -42.91
C ILE A 465 7.09 16.68 -43.66
N SER A 466 7.74 15.69 -43.05
CA SER A 466 8.86 14.93 -43.63
C SER A 466 8.63 13.42 -43.47
N GLY A 467 9.54 12.60 -44.01
CA GLY A 467 9.53 11.14 -43.84
C GLY A 467 9.20 10.32 -45.09
N GLY A 468 9.21 9.00 -44.89
CA GLY A 468 8.96 7.96 -45.90
C GLY A 468 7.49 7.71 -46.23
N GLY A 469 6.58 8.19 -45.38
CA GLY A 469 5.18 7.82 -45.37
C GLY A 469 4.29 8.51 -46.41
N ASN A 470 3.01 8.15 -46.37
CA ASN A 470 1.97 8.65 -47.29
C ASN A 470 1.17 9.81 -46.68
N LEU A 471 0.74 10.76 -47.53
CA LEU A 471 -0.24 11.80 -47.18
C LEU A 471 -1.47 11.69 -48.09
N HIS A 472 -2.65 11.51 -47.48
CA HIS A 472 -3.95 11.42 -48.16
C HIS A 472 -4.88 12.56 -47.77
N GLN A 473 -5.39 13.31 -48.74
CA GLN A 473 -6.48 14.26 -48.55
C GLN A 473 -7.79 13.62 -49.04
N ILE A 474 -8.66 13.23 -48.11
CA ILE A 474 -9.94 12.58 -48.44
C ILE A 474 -11.16 13.45 -48.13
N GLY A 475 -11.03 14.38 -47.19
CA GLY A 475 -12.07 15.34 -46.83
C GLY A 475 -12.31 16.40 -47.90
N SER A 476 -13.49 17.02 -47.91
CA SER A 476 -13.87 18.07 -48.88
C SER A 476 -13.16 19.42 -48.63
N GLY A 477 -12.60 19.61 -47.43
CA GLY A 477 -11.85 20.80 -47.07
C GLY A 477 -10.52 20.92 -47.83
N ARG A 478 -10.03 22.15 -48.01
CA ARG A 478 -8.72 22.41 -48.61
C ARG A 478 -7.62 22.31 -47.55
N LEU A 479 -6.62 21.45 -47.77
CA LEU A 479 -5.35 21.48 -47.03
C LEU A 479 -4.36 22.44 -47.71
N THR A 480 -3.83 23.38 -46.93
CA THR A 480 -2.74 24.26 -47.35
C THR A 480 -1.49 23.95 -46.52
N LEU A 481 -0.37 23.68 -47.18
CA LEU A 481 0.90 23.38 -46.53
C LEU A 481 1.87 24.55 -46.79
N ASN A 482 2.26 25.26 -45.72
CA ASN A 482 3.14 26.43 -45.84
C ASN A 482 4.61 26.13 -45.50
N GLY A 483 4.90 25.00 -44.86
CA GLY A 483 6.27 24.57 -44.58
C GLY A 483 7.01 24.02 -45.81
N VAL A 484 8.32 23.79 -45.67
CA VAL A 484 9.13 23.07 -46.66
C VAL A 484 8.93 21.58 -46.47
N ASN A 485 7.88 21.03 -47.09
CA ASN A 485 7.47 19.65 -46.90
C ASN A 485 8.22 18.70 -47.85
N SER A 486 8.58 17.52 -47.36
CA SER A 486 9.22 16.45 -48.14
C SER A 486 8.36 15.19 -48.08
N PHE A 487 8.07 14.60 -49.25
CA PHE A 487 7.26 13.40 -49.37
C PHE A 487 8.00 12.41 -50.26
N SER A 488 8.59 11.37 -49.66
CA SER A 488 9.29 10.34 -50.42
C SER A 488 8.40 9.12 -50.73
N GLY A 489 7.33 8.89 -49.96
CA GLY A 489 6.35 7.80 -50.17
C GLY A 489 5.23 8.09 -51.21
N GLY A 490 5.05 9.34 -51.63
CA GLY A 490 4.06 9.76 -52.63
C GLY A 490 2.90 10.61 -52.08
N ARG A 491 2.20 11.32 -52.98
CA ARG A 491 0.98 12.10 -52.67
C ARG A 491 -0.20 11.49 -53.43
N ALA A 492 -1.26 11.11 -52.74
CA ALA A 492 -2.50 10.69 -53.39
C ALA A 492 -3.63 11.68 -53.05
N SER A 493 -3.86 12.63 -53.96
CA SER A 493 -5.09 13.43 -54.00
C SER A 493 -6.17 12.63 -54.73
N ARG A 494 -7.44 12.68 -54.27
CA ARG A 494 -8.59 12.18 -55.05
C ARG A 494 -8.52 12.66 -56.51
N PRO A 495 -8.93 11.84 -57.50
CA PRO A 495 -9.14 12.34 -58.85
C PRO A 495 -10.21 13.44 -58.79
N ALA A 496 -9.94 14.57 -59.43
CA ALA A 496 -10.94 15.59 -59.64
C ALA A 496 -12.14 14.94 -60.35
N SER A 497 -13.26 14.82 -59.66
CA SER A 497 -14.53 14.50 -60.31
C SER A 497 -14.90 15.68 -61.18
N CYS A 498 -14.85 15.48 -62.50
CA CYS A 498 -15.32 16.39 -63.54
C CYS A 498 -16.79 16.77 -63.37
#